data_AF-A0A9D6P3P5-F1
#
_entry.id   AF-A0A9D6P3P5-F1
#
_cell.length_a   1.000
_cell.length_b   1.000
_cell.length_c   1.000
_cell.angle_alpha   90.00
_cell.angle_beta   90.00
_cell.angle_gamma   90.00
#
_symmetry.space_group_name_H-M   'P 1'
#
loop_
_entity.id
_entity.type
_entity.pdbx_description
1 polymer ?
#
loop_
_entity_poly.entity_id
_entity_poly.type
_entity_poly.pdbx_seq_one_letter_code
_entity_poly.pdbx_strand_id
1 'polypeptide(L)'
;MEEKGLVIVYTGEGKGKTTAALGLVLRAVGYKKKCLIIQFGKAWFSGELAAIKKLSPFVKIIQGGKGFLGILGSRVSLKEHKIAASQTFDLLYKQVTSGKWDIIVADEIVGAVSSKTLSFTKLLQLIKNKPVTMDLVLTGHHVPKKLIALADLVTEMQEIKHPFKKGILAKKGIDF
;
A
#
# COMPACT_ATOMS: atom_id res chain seq x y z
N MET A 1 -23.33 2.93 18.33
CA MET A 1 -21.91 3.34 18.29
C MET A 1 -21.41 3.08 16.89
N GLU A 2 -20.74 4.04 16.26
CA GLU A 2 -20.11 3.80 14.96
C GLU A 2 -18.95 2.80 15.14
N GLU A 3 -18.79 1.87 14.19
CA GLU A 3 -17.74 0.87 14.22
C GLU A 3 -16.38 1.55 14.03
N LYS A 4 -15.44 1.32 14.96
CA LYS A 4 -14.10 1.89 14.91
C LYS A 4 -13.31 1.20 13.78
N GLY A 5 -12.84 1.99 12.81
CA GLY A 5 -11.97 1.53 11.74
C GLY A 5 -10.55 1.25 12.25
N LEU A 6 -9.91 0.26 11.64
CA LEU A 6 -8.63 -0.32 12.06
C LEU A 6 -7.44 0.24 11.29
N VAL A 7 -6.25 0.10 11.87
CA VAL A 7 -4.97 0.21 11.18
C VAL A 7 -4.39 -1.18 10.99
N ILE A 8 -4.31 -1.63 9.74
CA ILE A 8 -3.87 -2.97 9.35
C ILE A 8 -2.53 -2.87 8.63
N VAL A 9 -1.56 -3.71 8.98
CA VAL A 9 -0.24 -3.74 8.37
C VAL A 9 0.06 -5.12 7.81
N TYR A 10 0.36 -5.19 6.50
CA TYR A 10 0.90 -6.39 5.86
C TYR A 10 2.37 -6.17 5.51
N THR A 11 3.25 -6.92 6.16
CA THR A 11 4.71 -6.75 6.07
C THR A 11 5.45 -8.08 5.90
N GLY A 12 6.77 -8.10 6.07
CA GLY A 12 7.61 -9.28 5.90
C GLY A 12 8.19 -9.42 4.49
N GLU A 13 9.14 -10.33 4.36
CA GLU A 13 9.91 -10.54 3.11
C GLU A 13 9.19 -11.44 2.10
N GLY A 14 8.21 -12.21 2.54
CA GLY A 14 7.41 -13.09 1.70
C GLY A 14 6.48 -12.36 0.74
N LYS A 15 6.18 -13.04 -0.38
CA LYS A 15 5.13 -12.65 -1.31
C LYS A 15 3.77 -12.74 -0.64
N GLY A 16 2.91 -11.74 -0.84
CA GLY A 16 1.51 -11.80 -0.41
C GLY A 16 0.93 -10.51 0.15
N LYS A 17 1.76 -9.53 0.51
CA LYS A 17 1.34 -8.28 1.16
C LYS A 17 0.30 -7.49 0.35
N THR A 18 0.66 -7.11 -0.88
CA THR A 18 -0.25 -6.39 -1.79
C THR A 18 -1.49 -7.21 -2.14
N THR A 19 -1.33 -8.50 -2.44
CA THR A 19 -2.46 -9.38 -2.79
C THR A 19 -3.42 -9.60 -1.62
N ALA A 20 -2.94 -9.63 -0.37
CA ALA A 20 -3.79 -9.68 0.81
C ALA A 20 -4.62 -8.40 0.96
N ALA A 21 -4.00 -7.22 0.76
CA ALA A 21 -4.70 -5.95 0.75
C ALA A 21 -5.78 -5.89 -0.35
N LEU A 22 -5.49 -6.42 -1.53
CA LEU A 22 -6.46 -6.50 -2.63
C LEU A 22 -7.59 -7.50 -2.35
N GLY A 23 -7.30 -8.64 -1.73
CA GLY A 23 -8.30 -9.59 -1.28
C GLY A 23 -9.25 -8.98 -0.23
N LEU A 24 -8.72 -8.15 0.67
CA LEU A 24 -9.52 -7.38 1.62
C LEU A 24 -10.43 -6.38 0.90
N VAL A 25 -9.91 -5.63 -0.08
CA VAL A 25 -10.73 -4.71 -0.90
C VAL A 25 -11.82 -5.47 -1.65
N LEU A 26 -11.50 -6.62 -2.24
CA LEU A 26 -12.49 -7.45 -2.93
C LEU A 26 -13.63 -7.88 -2.00
N ARG A 27 -13.30 -8.30 -0.77
CA ARG A 27 -14.31 -8.61 0.27
C ARG A 27 -15.18 -7.40 0.59
N ALA A 28 -14.57 -6.24 0.80
CA ALA A 28 -15.26 -5.01 1.15
C ALA A 28 -16.24 -4.55 0.04
N VAL A 29 -15.85 -4.69 -1.22
CA VAL A 29 -16.71 -4.41 -2.38
C VAL A 29 -17.94 -5.31 -2.40
N GLY A 30 -17.80 -6.59 -2.00
CA GLY A 30 -18.95 -7.49 -1.83
C GLY A 30 -20.00 -6.96 -0.85
N TYR A 31 -19.59 -6.13 0.10
CA TYR A 31 -20.45 -5.41 1.05
C TYR A 31 -20.72 -3.94 0.65
N LYS A 32 -20.50 -3.59 -0.63
CA LYS A 32 -20.73 -2.25 -1.20
C LYS A 32 -19.93 -1.13 -0.55
N LYS A 33 -18.82 -1.44 0.12
CA LYS A 33 -17.91 -0.46 0.72
C LYS A 33 -17.09 0.25 -0.36
N LYS A 34 -16.87 1.56 -0.19
CA LYS A 34 -16.03 2.37 -1.07
C LYS A 34 -14.57 2.26 -0.66
N CYS A 35 -13.74 1.81 -1.59
CA CYS A 35 -12.33 1.56 -1.35
C CYS A 35 -11.44 2.43 -2.25
N LEU A 36 -10.34 2.92 -1.69
CA LEU A 36 -9.29 3.57 -2.46
C LEU A 36 -7.97 2.84 -2.26
N ILE A 37 -7.25 2.61 -3.35
CA ILE A 37 -5.90 2.06 -3.33
C ILE A 37 -4.94 3.13 -3.87
N ILE A 38 -3.93 3.48 -3.09
CA ILE A 38 -2.83 4.36 -3.50
C ILE A 38 -1.54 3.58 -3.42
N GLN A 39 -0.85 3.46 -4.55
CA GLN A 39 0.41 2.72 -4.65
C GLN A 39 1.60 3.67 -4.63
N PHE A 40 2.58 3.39 -3.78
CA PHE A 40 3.85 4.11 -3.71
C PHE A 40 4.92 3.38 -4.54
N GLY A 41 5.68 4.14 -5.34
CA GLY A 41 6.78 3.57 -6.12
C GLY A 41 6.34 2.67 -7.27
N LYS A 42 5.10 2.78 -7.76
CA LYS A 42 4.60 2.05 -8.93
C LYS A 42 4.18 3.03 -10.01
N ALA A 43 4.66 2.81 -11.23
CA ALA A 43 4.37 3.66 -12.39
C ALA A 43 4.16 2.87 -13.69
N TRP A 44 4.01 1.54 -13.58
CA TRP A 44 3.85 0.63 -14.72
C TRP A 44 2.50 -0.09 -14.65
N PHE A 45 2.12 -0.67 -15.78
CA PHE A 45 0.95 -1.53 -15.87
C PHE A 45 1.06 -2.73 -14.93
N SER A 46 -0.05 -3.05 -14.26
CA SER A 46 -0.17 -4.28 -13.48
C SER A 46 -1.54 -4.89 -13.70
N GLY A 47 -1.67 -6.21 -13.59
CA GLY A 47 -2.96 -6.90 -13.74
C GLY A 47 -4.04 -6.36 -12.80
N GLU A 48 -3.63 -5.92 -11.60
CA GLU A 48 -4.50 -5.30 -10.60
C GLU A 48 -5.17 -4.02 -11.11
N LEU A 49 -4.45 -3.14 -11.83
CA LEU A 49 -5.04 -1.94 -12.42
C LEU A 49 -6.19 -2.29 -13.38
N ALA A 50 -5.97 -3.30 -14.24
CA ALA A 50 -6.96 -3.74 -15.20
C ALA A 50 -8.16 -4.39 -14.51
N ALA A 51 -7.92 -5.20 -13.47
CA ALA A 51 -8.97 -5.85 -12.70
C ALA A 51 -9.82 -4.84 -11.90
N ILE A 52 -9.18 -3.90 -11.21
CA ILE A 52 -9.87 -2.91 -10.36
C ILE A 52 -10.81 -2.02 -11.15
N LYS A 53 -10.48 -1.69 -12.41
CA LYS A 53 -11.41 -0.93 -13.28
C LYS A 53 -12.78 -1.60 -13.41
N LYS A 54 -12.84 -2.93 -13.32
CA LYS A 54 -14.10 -3.71 -13.37
C LYS A 54 -14.92 -3.60 -12.07
N LEU A 55 -14.34 -3.09 -10.99
CA LEU A 55 -14.98 -2.90 -9.68
C LEU A 55 -15.52 -1.46 -9.49
N SER A 56 -15.55 -0.65 -10.54
CA SER A 56 -16.18 0.66 -10.53
C SER A 56 -17.69 0.52 -10.21
N PRO A 57 -18.31 1.44 -9.44
CA PRO A 57 -17.73 2.65 -8.85
C PRO A 57 -17.14 2.46 -7.44
N PHE A 58 -17.10 1.23 -6.92
CA PHE A 58 -16.74 0.96 -5.52
C PHE A 58 -15.25 1.09 -5.24
N VAL A 59 -14.38 0.82 -6.22
CA VAL A 59 -12.93 0.88 -6.04
C VAL A 59 -12.30 1.90 -6.98
N LYS A 60 -11.41 2.72 -6.42
CA LYS A 60 -10.48 3.55 -7.19
C LYS A 60 -9.05 3.11 -6.89
N ILE A 61 -8.21 3.11 -7.91
CA ILE A 61 -6.76 2.92 -7.76
C ILE A 61 -6.01 4.12 -8.34
N ILE A 62 -4.98 4.55 -7.63
CA ILE A 62 -4.08 5.63 -8.05
C ILE A 62 -2.64 5.16 -7.85
N GLN A 63 -1.85 5.26 -8.90
CA GLN A 63 -0.41 5.00 -8.85
C GLN A 63 0.35 6.30 -8.62
N GLY A 64 1.35 6.24 -7.75
CA GLY A 64 2.25 7.34 -7.45
C GLY A 64 3.69 6.87 -7.34
N GLY A 65 4.62 7.81 -7.48
CA GLY A 65 6.05 7.53 -7.50
C GLY A 65 6.65 7.48 -8.91
N LYS A 66 7.92 7.09 -8.96
CA LYS A 66 8.72 6.95 -10.21
C LYS A 66 9.34 5.56 -10.33
N GLY A 67 8.63 4.55 -9.83
CA GLY A 67 9.15 3.19 -9.63
C GLY A 67 9.89 2.99 -8.31
N PHE A 68 10.40 1.78 -8.07
CA PHE A 68 11.18 1.48 -6.86
C PHE A 68 12.61 2.04 -6.96
N LEU A 69 13.12 2.50 -5.82
CA LEU A 69 14.47 3.00 -5.69
C LEU A 69 15.49 1.87 -5.90
N GLY A 70 16.54 2.13 -6.67
CA GLY A 70 17.66 1.19 -6.83
C GLY A 70 17.39 0.02 -7.79
N ILE A 71 16.30 0.05 -8.57
CA ILE A 71 16.10 -0.93 -9.65
C ILE A 71 17.24 -0.77 -10.68
N LEU A 72 17.80 -1.91 -11.08
CA LEU A 72 18.85 -2.00 -12.09
C LEU A 72 18.40 -1.33 -13.40
N GLY A 73 19.17 -0.35 -13.86
CA GLY A 73 18.84 0.45 -15.05
C GLY A 73 18.01 1.72 -14.80
N SER A 74 17.51 1.96 -13.58
CA SER A 74 16.86 3.22 -13.23
C SER A 74 17.88 4.35 -13.09
N ARG A 75 17.60 5.50 -13.70
CA ARG A 75 18.39 6.74 -13.59
C ARG A 75 17.77 7.76 -12.63
N VAL A 76 16.68 7.40 -11.96
CA VAL A 76 15.95 8.31 -11.07
C VAL A 76 16.73 8.51 -9.78
N SER A 77 16.99 9.77 -9.43
CA SER A 77 17.74 10.10 -8.22
C SER A 77 16.91 9.87 -6.95
N LEU A 78 17.57 9.66 -5.80
CA LEU A 78 16.91 9.60 -4.49
C LEU A 78 16.08 10.87 -4.21
N LYS A 79 16.57 12.04 -4.66
CA LYS A 79 15.85 13.32 -4.52
C LYS A 79 14.51 13.28 -5.25
N GLU A 80 14.48 12.76 -6.48
CA GLU A 80 13.25 12.62 -7.24
C GLU A 80 12.28 11.60 -6.63
N HIS A 81 12.79 10.47 -6.11
CA HIS A 81 11.96 9.52 -5.37
C HIS A 81 11.34 10.16 -4.12
N LYS A 82 12.09 10.99 -3.38
CA LYS A 82 11.55 11.76 -2.23
C LYS A 82 10.44 12.73 -2.64
N ILE A 83 10.64 13.46 -3.75
CA ILE A 83 9.61 14.37 -4.28
C ILE A 83 8.35 13.60 -4.64
N ALA A 84 8.48 12.51 -5.40
CA ALA A 84 7.36 11.71 -5.86
C ALA A 84 6.63 11.01 -4.69
N ALA A 85 7.36 10.50 -3.70
CA ALA A 85 6.79 9.95 -2.47
C ALA A 85 6.03 11.01 -1.67
N SER A 86 6.55 12.24 -1.57
CA SER A 86 5.84 13.34 -0.91
C SER A 86 4.54 13.69 -1.63
N GLN A 87 4.58 13.85 -2.96
CA GLN A 87 3.37 14.15 -3.75
C GLN A 87 2.30 13.06 -3.61
N THR A 88 2.73 11.79 -3.63
CA THR A 88 1.84 10.64 -3.42
C THR A 88 1.25 10.65 -2.01
N PHE A 89 2.06 10.98 -1.00
CA PHE A 89 1.58 11.13 0.38
C PHE A 89 0.59 12.28 0.54
N ASP A 90 0.85 13.44 -0.07
CA ASP A 90 -0.03 14.60 0.06
C ASP A 90 -1.41 14.30 -0.57
N LEU A 91 -1.42 13.55 -1.68
CA LEU A 91 -2.66 13.00 -2.25
C LEU A 91 -3.35 12.01 -1.30
N LEU A 92 -2.62 11.05 -0.75
CA LEU A 92 -3.16 10.08 0.20
C LEU A 92 -3.79 10.77 1.42
N TYR A 93 -3.06 11.72 2.00
CA TYR A 93 -3.51 12.47 3.16
C TYR A 93 -4.82 13.21 2.86
N LYS A 94 -4.92 13.88 1.70
CA LYS A 94 -6.16 14.51 1.24
C LYS A 94 -7.31 13.52 1.09
N GLN A 95 -7.05 12.30 0.63
CA GLN A 95 -8.11 11.29 0.46
C GLN A 95 -8.56 10.71 1.80
N VAL A 96 -7.63 10.42 2.70
CA VAL A 96 -7.92 9.96 4.07
C VAL A 96 -8.80 10.96 4.81
N THR A 97 -8.48 12.25 4.77
CA THR A 97 -9.25 13.28 5.48
C THR A 97 -10.55 13.69 4.78
N SER A 98 -10.83 13.15 3.59
CA SER A 98 -12.03 13.54 2.83
C SER A 98 -13.33 12.90 3.32
N GLY A 99 -13.26 11.83 4.14
CA GLY A 99 -14.43 11.07 4.61
C GLY A 99 -15.18 10.29 3.51
N LYS A 100 -14.61 10.17 2.30
CA LYS A 100 -15.29 9.56 1.14
C LYS A 100 -15.18 8.03 1.06
N TRP A 101 -14.27 7.45 1.83
CA TRP A 101 -13.83 6.08 1.69
C TRP A 101 -14.07 5.34 2.99
N ASP A 102 -14.61 4.13 2.90
CA ASP A 102 -14.68 3.21 4.04
C ASP A 102 -13.29 2.62 4.31
N ILE A 103 -12.55 2.28 3.23
CA ILE A 103 -11.24 1.64 3.31
C ILE A 103 -10.25 2.34 2.40
N ILE A 104 -9.05 2.62 2.93
CA ILE A 104 -7.92 3.10 2.13
C ILE A 104 -6.73 2.16 2.29
N VAL A 105 -6.22 1.67 1.15
CA VAL A 105 -4.98 0.91 1.06
C VAL A 105 -3.86 1.86 0.61
N ALA A 106 -2.86 2.05 1.44
CA ALA A 106 -1.59 2.68 1.08
C ALA A 106 -0.55 1.58 0.82
N ASP A 107 -0.52 1.11 -0.43
CA ASP A 107 0.35 0.02 -0.88
C ASP A 107 1.79 0.53 -1.02
N GLU A 108 2.75 -0.20 -0.45
CA GLU A 108 4.20 0.10 -0.39
C GLU A 108 4.59 1.38 0.37
N ILE A 109 3.69 1.97 1.15
CA ILE A 109 4.02 3.13 2.00
C ILE A 109 5.03 2.78 3.09
N VAL A 110 4.99 1.56 3.62
CA VAL A 110 5.97 1.08 4.62
C VAL A 110 7.35 0.95 3.96
N GLY A 111 7.40 0.48 2.70
CA GLY A 111 8.59 0.49 1.85
C GLY A 111 9.14 1.90 1.61
N ALA A 112 8.26 2.87 1.38
CA ALA A 112 8.66 4.28 1.22
C ALA A 112 9.30 4.85 2.50
N VAL A 113 8.78 4.48 3.68
CA VAL A 113 9.36 4.87 4.97
C VAL A 113 10.70 4.18 5.22
N SER A 114 10.79 2.87 5.01
CA SER A 114 12.01 2.09 5.26
C SER A 114 13.16 2.49 4.33
N SER A 115 12.84 2.84 3.07
CA SER A 115 13.81 3.42 2.11
C SER A 115 14.17 4.89 2.36
N LYS A 116 13.60 5.52 3.41
CA LYS A 116 13.79 6.95 3.74
C LYS A 116 13.36 7.91 2.62
N THR A 117 12.49 7.47 1.71
CA THR A 117 11.88 8.33 0.69
C THR A 117 10.67 9.10 1.25
N LEU A 118 10.02 8.55 2.28
CA LEU A 118 8.98 9.20 3.09
C LEU A 118 9.40 9.22 4.56
N SER A 119 9.11 10.30 5.29
CA SER A 119 9.42 10.37 6.72
C SER A 119 8.42 9.57 7.56
N PHE A 120 8.91 8.90 8.60
CA PHE A 120 8.03 8.17 9.53
C PHE A 120 7.03 9.10 10.22
N THR A 121 7.42 10.35 10.52
CA THR A 121 6.54 11.35 11.11
C THR A 121 5.31 11.64 10.26
N LYS A 122 5.43 11.67 8.92
CA LYS A 122 4.28 11.82 8.02
C LYS A 122 3.32 10.64 8.16
N LEU A 123 3.83 9.41 8.24
CA LEU A 123 2.99 8.23 8.44
C LEU A 123 2.26 8.25 9.79
N LEU A 124 2.92 8.68 10.87
CA LEU A 124 2.29 8.86 12.18
C LEU A 124 1.14 9.88 12.13
N GLN A 125 1.34 11.00 11.45
CA GLN A 125 0.31 12.02 11.27
C GLN A 125 -0.89 11.47 10.49
N LEU A 126 -0.64 10.67 9.45
CA LEU A 126 -1.70 10.03 8.69
C LEU A 126 -2.58 9.13 9.57
N ILE A 127 -1.95 8.27 10.38
CA ILE A 127 -2.66 7.34 11.27
C ILE A 127 -3.47 8.12 12.32
N LYS A 128 -2.88 9.16 12.91
CA LYS A 128 -3.56 9.99 13.91
C LYS A 128 -4.79 10.73 13.36
N ASN A 129 -4.69 11.18 12.11
CA ASN A 129 -5.70 12.05 11.50
C ASN A 129 -6.71 11.30 10.62
N LYS A 130 -6.63 9.96 10.55
CA LYS A 130 -7.63 9.18 9.83
C LYS A 130 -9.01 9.31 10.50
N PRO A 131 -10.12 9.30 9.73
CA PRO A 131 -11.45 9.22 10.31
C PRO A 131 -11.60 8.01 11.22
N VAL A 132 -12.38 8.15 12.31
CA VAL A 132 -12.55 7.11 13.34
C VAL A 132 -13.08 5.80 12.74
N THR A 133 -13.96 5.89 11.75
CA THR A 133 -14.65 4.76 11.10
C THR A 133 -13.94 4.19 9.88
N MET A 134 -12.86 4.82 9.40
CA MET A 134 -12.16 4.39 8.18
C MET A 134 -11.08 3.35 8.49
N ASP A 135 -11.06 2.25 7.75
CA ASP A 135 -9.97 1.27 7.80
C ASP A 135 -8.79 1.73 6.95
N LEU A 136 -7.59 1.69 7.53
CA LEU A 136 -6.33 2.04 6.88
C LEU A 136 -5.46 0.79 6.76
N VAL A 137 -5.20 0.35 5.53
CA VAL A 137 -4.32 -0.79 5.24
C VAL A 137 -2.98 -0.27 4.71
N LEU A 138 -1.89 -0.69 5.34
CA LEU A 138 -0.53 -0.31 5.00
C LEU A 138 0.25 -1.55 4.55
N THR A 139 0.99 -1.47 3.46
CA THR A 139 1.84 -2.58 3.01
C THR A 139 3.28 -2.15 2.83
N GLY A 140 4.18 -3.13 2.93
CA GLY A 140 5.58 -3.00 2.52
C GLY A 140 6.54 -3.70 3.46
N HIS A 141 7.82 -3.70 3.06
CA HIS A 141 8.90 -4.40 3.76
C HIS A 141 9.46 -3.60 4.94
N HIS A 142 10.12 -4.29 5.87
CA HIS A 142 10.87 -3.69 6.98
C HIS A 142 10.05 -2.71 7.84
N VAL A 143 8.89 -3.17 8.33
CA VAL A 143 8.02 -2.36 9.19
C VAL A 143 8.76 -1.85 10.45
N PRO A 144 8.70 -0.54 10.78
CA PRO A 144 9.28 -0.04 12.02
C PRO A 144 8.52 -0.58 13.24
N LYS A 145 9.23 -0.96 14.33
CA LYS A 145 8.61 -1.41 15.59
C LYS A 145 7.56 -0.44 16.14
N LYS A 146 7.80 0.86 15.97
CA LYS A 146 6.85 1.91 16.36
C LYS A 146 5.53 1.83 15.59
N LEU A 147 5.56 1.42 14.32
CA LEU A 147 4.34 1.22 13.54
C LEU A 147 3.60 -0.05 13.97
N ILE A 148 4.33 -1.12 14.30
CA ILE A 148 3.73 -2.36 14.83
C ILE A 148 2.90 -2.05 16.08
N ALA A 149 3.47 -1.28 17.02
CA ALA A 149 2.79 -0.90 18.26
C ALA A 149 1.55 -0.01 18.07
N LEU A 150 1.42 0.65 16.92
CA LEU A 150 0.29 1.54 16.61
C LEU A 150 -0.80 0.87 15.78
N ALA A 151 -0.51 -0.27 15.16
CA ALA A 151 -1.45 -0.98 14.31
C ALA A 151 -2.37 -1.86 15.16
N ASP A 152 -3.65 -1.93 14.77
CA ASP A 152 -4.61 -2.84 15.40
C ASP A 152 -4.39 -4.29 14.90
N LEU A 153 -3.87 -4.47 13.68
CA LEU A 153 -3.48 -5.78 13.12
C LEU A 153 -2.14 -5.67 12.39
N VAL A 154 -1.24 -6.63 12.65
CA VAL A 154 -0.01 -6.81 11.88
C VAL A 154 0.10 -8.26 11.45
N THR A 155 0.30 -8.48 10.16
CA THR A 155 0.62 -9.81 9.61
C THR A 155 1.98 -9.76 8.94
N GLU A 156 2.87 -10.66 9.34
CA GLU A 156 4.16 -10.87 8.70
C GLU A 156 4.06 -12.02 7.69
N MET A 157 4.31 -11.71 6.43
CA MET A 157 4.42 -12.70 5.37
C MET A 157 5.86 -13.19 5.38
N GLN A 158 6.10 -14.33 6.02
CA GLN A 158 7.42 -14.96 6.05
C GLN A 158 7.70 -15.73 4.75
N GLU A 159 8.87 -15.52 4.14
CA GLU A 159 9.30 -16.34 3.01
C GLU A 159 9.76 -17.72 3.49
N ILE A 160 8.85 -18.70 3.48
CA ILE A 160 9.22 -20.11 3.73
C ILE A 160 9.91 -20.70 2.49
N LYS A 161 9.43 -20.34 1.29
CA LYS A 161 9.99 -20.73 0.00
C LYS A 161 9.53 -19.78 -1.08
N HIS A 162 10.40 -19.49 -2.05
CA HIS A 162 10.05 -18.67 -3.22
C HIS A 162 10.58 -19.29 -4.52
N PRO A 163 9.78 -19.36 -5.61
CA PRO A 163 10.22 -19.90 -6.90
C PRO A 163 11.47 -19.23 -7.46
N PHE A 164 11.64 -17.93 -7.19
CA PHE A 164 12.83 -17.17 -7.59
C PHE A 164 14.15 -17.77 -7.07
N LYS A 165 14.15 -18.40 -5.88
CA LYS A 165 15.34 -19.09 -5.34
C LYS A 165 15.77 -20.29 -6.20
N LYS A 166 14.90 -20.77 -7.09
CA LYS A 166 15.18 -21.81 -8.07
C LYS A 166 15.40 -21.25 -9.48
N GLY A 167 15.58 -19.94 -9.63
CA GLY A 167 15.76 -19.27 -10.92
C GLY A 167 14.47 -19.09 -11.74
N ILE A 168 13.30 -19.40 -11.17
CA ILE A 168 12.02 -19.19 -11.85
C ILE A 168 11.69 -17.69 -11.79
N LEU A 169 11.65 -17.05 -12.96
CA LEU A 169 11.33 -15.63 -13.11
C LEU A 169 9.83 -15.34 -12.93
N ALA A 170 9.52 -14.05 -12.79
CA ALA A 170 8.16 -13.56 -12.60
C ALA A 170 7.21 -13.98 -13.73
N LYS A 171 5.99 -14.39 -13.35
CA LYS A 171 4.93 -14.85 -14.27
C LYS A 171 3.74 -13.90 -14.27
N LYS A 172 3.27 -13.57 -15.47
CA LYS A 172 2.04 -12.80 -15.68
C LYS A 172 0.84 -13.53 -15.04
N GLY A 173 0.02 -12.80 -14.29
CA GLY A 173 -1.12 -13.31 -13.53
C GLY A 173 -0.79 -13.92 -12.17
N ILE A 174 0.49 -14.08 -11.83
CA ILE A 174 0.94 -14.59 -10.52
C ILE A 174 1.74 -13.52 -9.77
N ASP A 175 2.70 -12.91 -10.44
CA ASP A 175 3.62 -11.92 -9.88
C ASP A 175 3.32 -10.49 -10.36
N PHE A 176 2.70 -10.34 -11.54
CA PHE A 176 2.27 -9.06 -12.12
C PHE A 176 1.15 -9.20 -13.15
#